data_AF-A0A7S2JN08-F1
#
_entry.id   AF-A0A7S2JN08-F1
#
_cell.length_a   1.000
_cell.length_b   1.000
_cell.length_c   1.000
_cell.angle_alpha   90.00
_cell.angle_beta   90.00
_cell.angle_gamma   90.00
#
_symmetry.space_group_name_H-M   'P 1'
#
loop_
_entity.id
_entity.type
_entity.pdbx_description
1 polymer ?
#
loop_
_entity_poly.entity_id
_entity_poly.type
_entity_poly.pdbx_seq_one_letter_code
_entity_poly.pdbx_strand_id
1 'polypeptide(L)'
;MAAALNGALAVFATRASVEEMRSTTDILSKYIGNVAQNPSEPKYRQIRKQNAVFQQKILNVPGASAILQAVGFVERGDFLEMGTPDLELLNLALKRLAEELEEKDAKDREAAKKLAENRIAAQKAKDQEKKLLLMQIQGDNACRKEVGWKSGVSSAAMKAGKGITTFGDISARS
;
A
#
# COMPACT_ATOMS: atom_id res chain seq x y z
N MET A 1 24.57 1.33 25.20
CA MET A 1 23.09 1.40 25.24
C MET A 1 22.48 1.76 23.89
N ALA A 2 23.00 2.76 23.16
CA ALA A 2 22.48 3.15 21.83
C ALA A 2 22.38 2.00 20.79
N ALA A 3 23.29 1.01 20.82
CA ALA A 3 23.23 -0.14 19.91
C ALA A 3 21.99 -1.03 20.15
N ALA A 4 21.58 -1.22 21.41
CA ALA A 4 20.40 -2.01 21.75
C ALA A 4 19.11 -1.30 21.30
N LEU A 5 19.07 0.03 21.42
CA LEU A 5 17.98 0.85 20.92
C LEU A 5 17.84 0.73 19.40
N ASN A 6 18.94 0.85 18.64
CA ASN A 6 18.92 0.69 17.19
C ASN A 6 18.46 -0.71 16.76
N GLY A 7 18.90 -1.76 17.47
CA GLY A 7 18.44 -3.13 17.21
C GLY A 7 16.94 -3.30 17.46
N ALA A 8 16.43 -2.74 18.56
CA ALA A 8 15.01 -2.80 18.88
C ALA A 8 14.15 -2.02 17.87
N LEU A 9 14.63 -0.84 17.43
CA LEU A 9 14.00 -0.05 16.38
C LEU A 9 13.96 -0.78 15.04
N ALA A 10 15.05 -1.45 14.66
CA ALA A 10 15.09 -2.23 13.42
C ALA A 10 14.07 -3.40 13.45
N VAL A 11 13.93 -4.08 14.59
CA VAL A 11 12.90 -5.14 14.75
C VAL A 11 11.50 -4.55 14.69
N PHE A 12 11.29 -3.41 15.34
CA PHE A 12 10.01 -2.69 15.34
C PHE A 12 9.62 -2.26 13.93
N ALA A 13 10.54 -1.63 13.20
CA ALA A 13 10.35 -1.22 11.82
C ALA A 13 10.12 -2.41 10.89
N THR A 14 10.86 -3.51 11.03
CA THR A 14 10.70 -4.64 10.10
C THR A 14 9.42 -5.43 10.31
N ARG A 15 8.91 -5.53 11.55
CA ARG A 15 7.81 -6.44 11.89
C ARG A 15 6.47 -5.76 12.11
N ALA A 16 6.45 -4.47 12.45
CA ALA A 16 5.20 -3.74 12.65
C ALA A 16 4.69 -3.08 11.36
N SER A 17 3.36 -3.08 11.20
CA SER A 17 2.69 -2.30 10.15
C SER A 17 2.81 -0.79 10.43
N VAL A 18 2.62 0.04 9.40
CA VAL A 18 2.69 1.50 9.56
C VAL A 18 1.67 2.02 10.57
N GLU A 19 0.45 1.47 10.58
CA GLU A 19 -0.59 1.88 11.52
C GLU A 19 -0.26 1.52 12.97
N GLU A 20 0.25 0.31 13.19
CA GLU A 20 0.72 -0.14 14.51
C GLU A 20 1.88 0.72 14.97
N MET A 21 2.85 1.00 14.10
CA MET A 21 3.98 1.86 14.44
C MET A 21 3.52 3.27 14.81
N ARG A 22 2.65 3.92 14.03
CA ARG A 22 2.13 5.25 14.36
C ARG A 22 1.51 5.28 15.76
N SER A 23 0.59 4.35 16.01
CA SER A 23 -0.13 4.32 17.28
C SER A 23 0.77 3.94 18.46
N THR A 24 1.77 3.08 18.24
CA THR A 24 2.72 2.67 19.26
C THR A 24 3.74 3.76 19.57
N THR A 25 4.25 4.44 18.53
CA THR A 25 5.18 5.57 18.66
C THR A 25 4.55 6.74 19.40
N ASP A 26 3.25 7.02 19.21
CA ASP A 26 2.53 8.05 19.97
C ASP A 26 2.52 7.74 21.48
N ILE A 27 2.24 6.48 21.84
CA ILE A 27 2.23 6.01 23.22
C ILE A 27 3.65 5.99 23.82
N LEU A 28 4.64 5.48 23.08
CA LEU A 28 6.04 5.50 23.49
C LEU A 28 6.54 6.93 23.72
N SER A 29 6.21 7.86 22.81
CA SER A 29 6.60 9.26 22.92
C SER A 29 5.96 9.93 24.13
N LYS A 30 4.72 9.56 24.48
CA LYS A 30 4.08 10.02 25.72
C LYS A 30 4.80 9.50 26.96
N TYR A 31 5.11 8.20 27.02
CA TYR A 31 5.80 7.64 28.19
C TYR A 31 7.21 8.21 28.36
N ILE A 32 8.02 8.18 27.30
CA ILE A 32 9.39 8.68 27.29
C ILE A 32 9.42 10.20 27.49
N GLY A 33 8.54 10.93 26.80
CA GLY A 33 8.44 12.39 26.90
C GLY A 33 8.00 12.87 28.28
N ASN A 34 7.05 12.18 28.93
CA ASN A 34 6.64 12.52 30.29
C ASN A 34 7.81 12.37 31.28
N VAL A 35 8.63 11.33 31.15
CA VAL A 35 9.83 11.14 31.98
C VAL A 35 10.91 12.17 31.64
N ALA A 36 11.13 12.47 30.36
CA ALA A 36 12.13 13.44 29.93
C ALA A 36 11.80 14.87 30.42
N GLN A 37 10.52 15.24 30.43
CA GLN A 37 10.06 16.53 30.94
C GLN A 37 10.10 16.62 32.47
N ASN A 38 9.76 15.52 33.16
CA ASN A 38 9.62 15.49 34.62
C ASN A 38 10.37 14.29 35.23
N PRO A 39 11.72 14.26 35.17
CA PRO A 39 12.51 13.11 35.62
C PRO A 39 12.42 12.86 37.13
N SER A 40 12.13 13.92 37.91
CA SER A 40 11.98 13.81 39.36
C SER A 40 10.67 13.15 39.78
N GLU A 41 9.65 13.11 38.93
CA GLU A 41 8.33 12.62 39.33
C GLU A 41 8.23 11.09 39.18
N PRO A 42 8.07 10.33 40.30
CA PRO A 42 8.12 8.87 40.27
C PRO A 42 6.92 8.25 39.55
N LYS A 43 5.78 8.95 39.48
CA LYS A 43 4.58 8.46 38.80
C LYS A 43 4.78 8.23 37.30
N TYR A 44 5.68 8.98 36.66
CA TYR A 44 5.99 8.81 35.24
C TYR A 44 7.07 7.75 35.00
N ARG A 45 7.82 7.40 36.04
CA ARG A 45 8.84 6.35 36.01
C ARG A 45 8.28 4.94 36.19
N GLN A 46 6.98 4.81 36.46
CA GLN A 46 6.27 3.53 36.56
C GLN A 46 5.17 3.42 35.49
N ILE A 47 5.13 2.28 34.80
CA ILE A 47 4.08 1.94 33.84
C ILE A 47 3.44 0.61 34.26
N ARG A 48 2.11 0.60 34.39
CA ARG A 48 1.33 -0.61 34.71
C ARG A 48 1.15 -1.47 33.47
N LYS A 49 1.55 -2.75 33.54
CA LYS A 49 1.38 -3.72 32.44
C LYS A 49 -0.07 -4.10 32.19
N GLN A 50 -0.93 -3.94 33.21
CA GLN A 50 -2.38 -4.18 33.11
C GLN A 50 -3.13 -3.08 32.34
N ASN A 51 -2.47 -1.96 31.99
CA ASN A 51 -3.11 -0.92 31.22
C ASN A 51 -3.47 -1.46 29.83
N ALA A 52 -4.76 -1.42 29.45
CA ALA A 52 -5.23 -1.94 28.18
C ALA A 52 -4.49 -1.32 26.98
N VAL A 53 -4.14 -0.04 27.05
CA VAL A 53 -3.36 0.64 26.01
C VAL A 53 -1.95 0.08 25.93
N PHE A 54 -1.31 -0.18 27.07
CA PHE A 54 0.01 -0.79 27.12
C PHE A 54 -0.01 -2.21 26.54
N GLN A 55 -0.99 -3.04 26.89
CA GLN A 55 -1.10 -4.39 26.34
C GLN A 55 -1.32 -4.37 24.83
N GLN A 56 -2.26 -3.57 24.37
CA GLN A 56 -2.64 -3.52 22.96
C GLN A 56 -1.59 -2.86 22.06
N LYS A 57 -0.88 -1.84 22.54
CA LYS A 57 0.05 -1.05 21.73
C LYS A 57 1.52 -1.38 21.97
N ILE A 58 1.89 -1.92 23.13
CA ILE A 58 3.29 -2.23 23.45
C ILE A 58 3.53 -3.74 23.46
N LEU A 59 2.70 -4.53 24.15
CA LEU A 59 2.92 -5.98 24.25
C LEU A 59 2.59 -6.72 22.95
N ASN A 60 1.52 -6.33 22.26
CA ASN A 60 1.13 -6.95 20.99
C ASN A 60 2.05 -6.57 19.82
N VAL A 61 2.86 -5.52 19.96
CA VAL A 61 3.71 -5.01 18.87
C VAL A 61 5.16 -5.46 19.06
N PRO A 62 5.70 -6.30 18.17
CA PRO A 62 7.05 -6.83 18.31
C PRO A 62 8.08 -5.70 18.24
N GLY A 63 9.01 -5.66 19.20
CA GLY A 63 10.06 -4.65 19.29
C GLY A 63 9.71 -3.45 20.17
N ALA A 64 8.43 -3.16 20.43
CA ALA A 64 8.03 -2.01 21.26
C ALA A 64 8.47 -2.16 22.74
N SER A 65 8.32 -3.36 23.31
CA SER A 65 8.82 -3.67 24.65
C SER A 65 10.35 -3.60 24.74
N ALA A 66 11.04 -4.02 23.68
CA ALA A 66 12.50 -3.96 23.61
C ALA A 66 13.01 -2.51 23.55
N ILE A 67 12.27 -1.60 22.91
CA ILE A 67 12.58 -0.16 22.93
C ILE A 67 12.50 0.39 24.35
N LEU A 68 11.45 0.06 25.11
CA LEU A 68 11.32 0.47 26.52
C LEU A 68 12.46 -0.07 27.37
N GLN A 69 12.85 -1.32 27.18
CA GLN A 69 14.01 -1.91 27.87
C GLN A 69 15.32 -1.22 27.49
N ALA A 70 15.50 -0.89 26.21
CA ALA A 70 16.70 -0.22 25.71
C ALA A 70 16.87 1.21 26.23
N VAL A 71 15.76 1.92 26.51
CA VAL A 71 15.81 3.25 27.15
C VAL A 71 15.94 3.21 28.67
N GLY A 72 15.87 2.01 29.29
CA GLY A 72 16.14 1.83 30.72
C GLY A 72 14.90 1.50 31.58
N PHE A 73 13.75 1.18 30.99
CA PHE A 73 12.67 0.57 31.77
C PHE A 73 12.98 -0.90 32.06
N VAL A 74 12.88 -1.28 33.33
CA VAL A 74 13.08 -2.65 33.80
C VAL A 74 11.75 -3.23 34.23
N GLU A 75 11.49 -4.46 33.82
CA GLU A 75 10.29 -5.18 34.22
C GLU A 75 10.41 -5.68 35.66
N ARG A 76 9.52 -5.23 36.54
CA ARG A 76 9.36 -5.73 37.91
C ARG A 76 7.92 -6.18 38.14
N GLY A 77 7.68 -7.48 37.95
CA GLY A 77 6.35 -8.08 38.11
C GLY A 77 5.33 -7.45 37.15
N ASP A 78 4.31 -6.82 37.71
CA ASP A 78 3.21 -6.16 36.98
C ASP A 78 3.53 -4.73 36.51
N PHE A 79 4.71 -4.21 36.84
CA PHE A 79 5.12 -2.84 36.52
C PHE A 79 6.41 -2.81 35.71
N LEU A 80 6.53 -1.82 34.82
CA LEU A 80 7.80 -1.39 34.24
C LEU A 80 8.26 -0.16 35.00
N GLU A 81 9.48 -0.22 35.54
CA GLU A 81 10.04 0.86 36.35
C GLU A 81 11.36 1.35 35.77
N MET A 82 11.58 2.66 35.82
CA MET A 82 12.86 3.27 35.48
C MET A 82 13.52 3.83 36.73
N GLY A 83 14.75 3.41 37.00
CA GLY A 83 15.53 3.89 38.14
C GLY A 83 16.05 5.32 37.92
N THR A 84 17.19 5.40 37.23
CA THR A 84 17.85 6.66 36.87
C THR A 84 17.52 7.01 35.41
N PRO A 85 16.73 8.06 35.14
CA PRO A 85 16.43 8.46 33.78
C PRO A 85 17.66 9.09 33.12
N ASP A 86 18.09 8.51 32.00
CA ASP A 86 19.14 9.07 31.14
C ASP A 86 18.49 9.99 30.09
N LEU A 87 18.50 11.30 30.35
CA LEU A 87 17.84 12.29 29.48
C LEU A 87 18.41 12.30 28.05
N GLU A 88 19.71 12.04 27.88
CA GLU A 88 20.32 11.99 26.54
C GLU A 88 19.79 10.79 25.76
N LEU A 89 19.71 9.63 26.42
CA LEU A 89 19.18 8.40 25.82
C LEU A 89 17.69 8.52 25.49
N LEU A 90 16.89 9.15 26.37
CA LEU A 90 15.46 9.37 26.15
C LEU A 90 15.23 10.29 24.94
N ASN A 91 15.96 11.40 24.85
CA ASN A 91 15.87 12.32 23.71
C ASN A 91 16.35 11.67 22.40
N LEU A 92 17.42 10.89 22.46
CA LEU A 92 17.89 10.11 21.31
C LEU A 92 16.81 9.13 20.85
N ALA A 93 16.15 8.42 21.77
CA ALA A 93 15.08 7.49 21.45
C ALA A 93 13.87 8.16 20.81
N LEU A 94 13.43 9.32 21.35
CA LEU A 94 12.35 10.10 20.75
C LEU A 94 12.68 10.52 19.31
N LYS A 95 13.91 11.03 19.08
CA LYS A 95 14.35 11.44 17.75
C LYS A 95 14.35 10.26 16.78
N ARG A 96 14.93 9.13 17.19
CA ARG A 96 15.02 7.93 16.35
C ARG A 96 13.66 7.32 16.02
N LEU A 97 12.74 7.30 17.00
CA LEU A 97 11.36 6.85 16.79
C LEU A 97 10.64 7.70 15.74
N ALA A 98 10.86 9.01 15.75
CA ALA A 98 10.28 9.92 14.76
C ALA A 98 10.87 9.69 13.36
N GLU A 99 12.21 9.61 13.24
CA GLU A 99 12.90 9.36 11.97
C GLU A 99 12.45 8.04 11.31
N GLU A 100 12.39 6.96 12.09
CA GLU A 100 12.00 5.64 11.60
C GLU A 100 10.53 5.59 11.12
N LEU A 101 9.66 6.30 11.83
CA LEU A 101 8.25 6.41 11.44
C LEU A 101 8.09 7.17 10.12
N GLU A 102 8.80 8.29 9.97
CA GLU A 102 8.77 9.08 8.73
C GLU A 102 9.31 8.28 7.53
N GLU A 103 10.38 7.52 7.71
CA GLU A 103 10.97 6.71 6.64
C GLU A 103 9.98 5.65 6.12
N LYS A 104 9.28 4.98 7.03
CA LYS A 104 8.24 4.00 6.68
C LYS A 104 7.01 4.66 6.06
N ASP A 105 6.54 5.76 6.62
CA ASP A 105 5.40 6.50 6.06
C ASP A 105 5.69 7.03 4.65
N ALA A 106 6.93 7.46 4.39
CA ALA A 106 7.37 7.86 3.06
C ALA A 106 7.39 6.68 2.10
N LYS A 107 7.93 5.53 2.51
CA LYS A 107 7.95 4.30 1.69
C LYS A 107 6.54 3.81 1.35
N ASP A 108 5.62 3.78 2.29
CA ASP A 108 4.23 3.40 2.03
C ASP A 108 3.51 4.38 1.10
N ARG A 109 3.73 5.70 1.27
CA ARG A 109 3.21 6.72 0.34
C ARG A 109 3.80 6.58 -1.06
N GLU A 110 5.09 6.31 -1.17
CA GLU A 110 5.77 6.14 -2.46
C GLU A 110 5.34 4.84 -3.15
N ALA A 111 5.18 3.75 -2.40
CA ALA A 111 4.63 2.50 -2.90
C ALA A 111 3.18 2.69 -3.40
N ALA A 112 2.36 3.42 -2.65
CA ALA A 112 0.99 3.73 -3.07
C ALA A 112 0.95 4.58 -4.35
N LYS A 113 1.83 5.58 -4.48
CA LYS A 113 1.97 6.40 -5.71
C LYS A 113 2.40 5.55 -6.90
N LYS A 114 3.44 4.73 -6.76
CA LYS A 114 3.94 3.84 -7.81
C LYS A 114 2.86 2.86 -8.29
N LEU A 115 2.09 2.29 -7.37
CA LEU A 115 0.98 1.40 -7.71
C LEU A 115 -0.12 2.14 -8.49
N ALA A 116 -0.47 3.36 -8.07
CA ALA A 116 -1.44 4.19 -8.77
C ALA A 116 -0.94 4.59 -10.17
N GLU A 117 0.32 4.98 -10.31
CA GLU A 117 0.96 5.31 -11.59
C GLU A 117 0.97 4.12 -12.55
N ASN A 118 1.34 2.93 -12.07
CA ASN A 118 1.29 1.70 -12.88
C ASN A 118 -0.13 1.38 -13.34
N ARG A 119 -1.15 1.59 -12.49
CA ARG A 119 -2.57 1.39 -12.85
C ARG A 119 -3.02 2.40 -13.91
N ILE A 120 -2.63 3.66 -13.77
CA ILE A 120 -2.94 4.71 -14.75
C ILE A 120 -2.23 4.43 -16.08
N ALA A 121 -0.95 4.02 -16.05
CA ALA A 121 -0.19 3.65 -17.23
C ALA A 121 -0.80 2.45 -17.96
N ALA A 122 -1.19 1.40 -17.22
CA ALA A 122 -1.86 0.24 -17.79
C ALA A 122 -3.21 0.58 -18.43
N GLN A 123 -3.99 1.48 -17.81
CA GLN A 123 -5.25 1.94 -18.40
C GLN A 123 -5.03 2.77 -19.66
N LYS A 124 -4.07 3.72 -19.62
CA LYS A 124 -3.71 4.54 -20.78
C LYS A 124 -3.21 3.70 -21.96
N ALA A 125 -2.45 2.63 -21.70
CA ALA A 125 -2.00 1.70 -22.73
C ALA A 125 -3.18 1.02 -23.43
N LYS A 126 -4.12 0.47 -22.65
CA LYS A 126 -5.35 -0.14 -23.18
C LYS A 126 -6.20 0.85 -23.97
N ASP A 127 -6.30 2.09 -23.48
CA ASP A 127 -7.05 3.16 -24.17
C ASP A 127 -6.37 3.56 -25.49
N GLN A 128 -5.03 3.59 -25.54
CA GLN A 128 -4.27 3.81 -26.78
C GLN A 128 -4.48 2.67 -27.78
N GLU A 129 -4.42 1.41 -27.34
CA GLU A 129 -4.67 0.25 -28.21
C GLU A 129 -6.08 0.30 -28.81
N LYS A 130 -7.10 0.60 -27.97
CA LYS A 130 -8.48 0.75 -28.43
C LYS A 130 -8.63 1.91 -29.41
N LYS A 131 -7.93 3.02 -29.18
CA LYS A 131 -7.93 4.18 -30.08
C LYS A 131 -7.31 3.85 -31.43
N LEU A 132 -6.17 3.14 -31.44
CA LEU A 132 -5.52 2.68 -32.67
C LEU A 132 -6.43 1.75 -33.46
N LEU A 133 -7.05 0.77 -32.79
CA LEU A 133 -8.00 -0.14 -33.41
C LEU A 133 -9.21 0.61 -34.00
N LEU A 134 -9.76 1.59 -33.28
CA LEU A 134 -10.87 2.39 -33.76
C LEU A 134 -10.50 3.21 -35.01
N MET A 135 -9.28 3.76 -35.04
CA MET A 135 -8.78 4.52 -36.18
C MET A 135 -8.62 3.65 -37.43
N GLN A 136 -8.15 2.41 -37.27
CA GLN A 136 -8.10 1.43 -38.36
C GLN A 136 -9.50 1.12 -38.92
N ILE A 137 -10.47 0.84 -38.03
CA ILE A 137 -11.87 0.59 -38.43
C ILE A 137 -12.46 1.79 -39.20
N GLN A 138 -12.16 3.02 -38.78
CA GLN A 138 -12.62 4.23 -39.47
C GLN A 138 -12.01 4.38 -40.87
N GLY A 139 -10.72 4.03 -41.04
CA GLY A 139 -10.05 3.99 -42.34
C GLY A 139 -10.70 2.97 -43.28
N ASP A 140 -10.94 1.74 -42.79
CA ASP A 140 -11.68 0.71 -43.53
C ASP A 140 -13.09 1.19 -43.92
N ASN A 141 -13.80 1.85 -43.00
CA ASN A 141 -15.13 2.39 -43.26
C ASN A 141 -15.14 3.53 -44.30
N ALA A 142 -14.10 4.36 -44.35
CA ALA A 142 -13.96 5.41 -45.36
C ALA A 142 -13.72 4.82 -46.76
N CYS A 143 -12.85 3.81 -46.87
CA CYS A 143 -12.58 3.11 -48.13
C CYS A 143 -13.84 2.41 -48.69
N ARG A 144 -14.73 1.90 -47.82
CA ARG A 144 -16.04 1.33 -48.23
C ARG A 144 -17.02 2.33 -48.84
N LYS A 145 -16.86 3.62 -48.54
CA LYS A 145 -17.77 4.68 -48.99
C LYS A 145 -17.37 5.26 -50.35
N GLU A 146 -16.23 4.85 -50.90
CA GLU A 146 -15.83 5.29 -52.24
C GLU A 146 -16.72 4.66 -53.31
N VAL A 147 -17.07 5.47 -54.32
CA VAL A 147 -17.95 5.08 -55.42
C VAL A 147 -17.21 4.04 -56.29
N GLY A 148 -17.48 2.76 -56.04
CA GLY A 148 -16.85 1.62 -56.73
C GLY A 148 -16.46 0.45 -55.83
N TRP A 149 -16.54 0.59 -54.50
CA TRP A 149 -16.16 -0.47 -53.57
C TRP A 149 -17.07 -1.72 -53.70
N LYS A 150 -16.46 -2.90 -53.89
CA LYS A 150 -17.13 -4.22 -53.88
C LYS A 150 -16.54 -5.07 -52.77
N SER A 151 -17.37 -5.70 -51.95
CA SER A 151 -16.89 -6.61 -50.90
C SER A 151 -16.25 -7.86 -51.49
N GLY A 152 -15.16 -8.37 -50.89
CA GLY A 152 -14.50 -9.61 -51.34
C GLY A 152 -15.42 -10.85 -51.29
N VAL A 153 -16.42 -10.85 -50.40
CA VAL A 153 -17.46 -11.90 -50.34
C VAL A 153 -18.39 -11.84 -51.57
N SER A 154 -18.58 -10.65 -52.16
CA SER A 154 -19.30 -10.46 -53.43
C SER A 154 -18.43 -10.84 -54.65
N SER A 155 -17.11 -10.69 -54.56
CA SER A 155 -16.19 -11.11 -55.64
C SER A 155 -16.00 -12.63 -55.71
N ALA A 156 -16.09 -13.35 -54.59
CA ALA A 156 -16.01 -14.82 -54.56
C ALA A 156 -17.34 -15.52 -54.86
N ALA A 157 -18.48 -14.83 -54.67
CA ALA A 157 -19.77 -15.30 -55.12
C ALA A 157 -19.95 -15.00 -56.61
N MET A 158 -19.29 -15.79 -57.47
CA MET A 158 -19.75 -15.91 -58.85
C MET A 158 -21.22 -16.32 -58.79
N LYS A 159 -22.09 -15.44 -59.29
CA LYS A 159 -23.54 -15.54 -59.20
C LYS A 159 -24.03 -16.72 -60.05
N ALA A 160 -23.89 -17.94 -59.53
CA ALA A 160 -24.53 -19.16 -60.02
C ALA A 160 -25.91 -19.38 -59.35
N GLY A 161 -26.48 -18.36 -58.73
CA GLY A 161 -27.86 -18.37 -58.24
C GLY A 161 -28.79 -17.79 -59.29
N LYS A 162 -29.48 -18.65 -60.03
CA LYS A 162 -30.59 -18.26 -60.90
C LYS A 162 -31.65 -17.59 -60.02
N GLY A 163 -32.04 -16.36 -60.35
CA GLY A 163 -33.06 -15.64 -59.60
C GLY A 163 -34.39 -16.38 -59.70
N ILE A 164 -34.93 -16.81 -58.55
CA ILE A 164 -36.27 -17.38 -58.44
C ILE A 164 -37.24 -16.24 -58.74
N THR A 165 -37.86 -16.26 -59.92
CA THR A 165 -38.83 -15.23 -60.34
C THR A 165 -40.27 -15.75 -60.34
N THR A 166 -40.47 -17.06 -60.14
CA THR A 166 -41.80 -17.65 -60.06
C THR A 166 -41.88 -18.73 -58.99
N PHE A 167 -43.08 -18.99 -58.48
CA PHE A 167 -43.33 -19.99 -57.43
C PHE A 167 -42.96 -21.43 -57.84
N GLY A 168 -42.76 -21.68 -59.14
CA GLY A 168 -42.37 -22.98 -59.68
C GLY A 168 -40.88 -23.34 -59.51
N ASP A 169 -40.00 -22.37 -59.22
CA ASP A 169 -38.56 -22.61 -59.12
C ASP A 169 -38.12 -23.30 -57.80
N ILE A 170 -39.06 -23.51 -56.85
CA ILE A 170 -38.77 -24.09 -55.52
C ILE A 170 -38.95 -25.62 -55.49
N SER A 171 -39.64 -26.22 -56.46
CA SER A 171 -39.96 -27.65 -56.46
C SER A 171 -39.19 -28.44 -57.51
N ALA A 172 -37.91 -28.72 -57.25
CA ALA A 172 -37.19 -29.83 -57.88
C ALA A 172 -35.94 -30.22 -57.08
N ARG A 173 -36.13 -30.80 -55.88
CA ARG A 173 -35.16 -31.74 -55.30
C ARG A 173 -35.94 -32.84 -54.58
N SER A 174 -36.17 -33.93 -55.30
CA SER A 174 -36.40 -35.27 -54.77
C SER A 174 -35.35 -36.18 -55.39
#